data_AF-A0A7Z0PWM6-F1
#
_entry.id   AF-A0A7Z0PWM6-F1
#
_cell.length_a   1.000
_cell.length_b   1.000
_cell.length_c   1.000
_cell.angle_alpha   90.00
_cell.angle_beta   90.00
_cell.angle_gamma   90.00
#
_symmetry.space_group_name_H-M   'P 1'
#
loop_
_entity.id
_entity.type
_entity.pdbx_description
1 polymer ?
#
loop_
_entity_poly.entity_id
_entity_poly.type
_entity_poly.pdbx_seq_one_letter_code
_entity_poly.pdbx_strand_id
1 'polypeptide(L)'
;MRRAAAPRAGDGTLDKAADENFPVAPFFLPRAWREDLMAVYGFARLVDDIGDGDLAPGGEDARLLGVAPADADDRLLTLDALEADLGRLFGGGRAGHPLVAALAPTVRRAGLTPEPFLALVAANRQDQQ
;
A
#
# COMPACT_ATOMS: atom_id res chain seq x y z
N MET A 1 -21.78 1.27 24.66
CA MET A 1 -20.30 1.23 24.62
C MET A 1 -19.87 0.61 23.29
N ARG A 2 -19.38 1.40 22.33
CA ARG A 2 -18.80 0.86 21.09
C ARG A 2 -17.38 0.41 21.39
N ARG A 3 -17.09 -0.87 21.14
CA ARG A 3 -15.75 -1.44 21.22
C ARG A 3 -14.93 -0.80 20.10
N ALA A 4 -13.85 -0.08 20.42
CA ALA A 4 -12.89 0.38 19.43
C ALA A 4 -12.33 -0.86 18.72
N ALA A 5 -12.44 -0.91 17.40
CA ALA A 5 -11.80 -1.94 16.61
C ALA A 5 -10.28 -1.74 16.73
N ALA A 6 -9.52 -2.82 16.91
CA ALA A 6 -8.06 -2.75 16.82
C ALA A 6 -7.68 -2.19 15.44
N PRO A 7 -6.66 -1.31 15.35
CA PRO A 7 -6.20 -0.80 14.08
C PRO A 7 -5.85 -1.97 13.17
N ARG A 8 -6.41 -1.99 11.97
CA ARG A 8 -6.01 -2.95 10.93
C ARG A 8 -4.70 -2.46 10.34
N ALA A 9 -3.83 -3.39 9.95
CA ALA A 9 -2.63 -3.02 9.21
C ALA A 9 -3.02 -2.24 7.93
N GLY A 10 -2.34 -1.13 7.70
CA GLY A 10 -2.69 -0.11 6.72
C GLY A 10 -3.57 1.05 7.23
N ASP A 11 -4.19 0.95 8.41
CA ASP A 11 -4.98 2.06 8.98
C ASP A 11 -4.06 3.29 9.23
N GLY A 12 -2.84 3.10 9.75
CA GLY A 12 -1.89 4.21 9.93
C GLY A 12 -1.41 4.87 8.63
N THR A 13 -1.26 4.09 7.55
CA THR A 13 -0.95 4.62 6.21
C THR A 13 -2.14 5.37 5.61
N LEU A 14 -3.35 4.87 5.81
CA LEU A 14 -4.58 5.49 5.30
C LEU A 14 -5.05 6.67 6.15
N ASP A 15 -4.69 6.73 7.44
CA ASP A 15 -4.98 7.87 8.32
C ASP A 15 -4.31 9.14 7.79
N LYS A 16 -3.11 9.02 7.20
CA LYS A 16 -2.41 10.13 6.53
C LYS A 16 -3.20 10.69 5.33
N ALA A 17 -4.06 9.88 4.69
CA ALA A 17 -4.93 10.35 3.60
C ALA A 17 -5.90 11.45 4.04
N ALA A 18 -6.27 11.46 5.33
CA ALA A 18 -7.13 12.49 5.90
C ALA A 18 -6.40 13.84 6.10
N ASP A 19 -5.07 13.81 6.15
CA ASP A 19 -4.20 14.97 6.38
C ASP A 19 -3.60 15.55 5.08
N GLU A 20 -3.91 14.93 3.93
CA GLU A 20 -3.44 15.40 2.62
C GLU A 20 -4.04 16.75 2.22
N ASN A 21 -3.24 17.58 1.54
CA ASN A 21 -3.65 18.91 1.07
C ASN A 21 -4.82 18.87 0.06
N PHE A 22 -5.13 17.71 -0.51
CA PHE A 22 -6.28 17.47 -1.39
C PHE A 22 -7.00 16.19 -0.99
N PRO A 23 -8.35 16.18 -0.87
CA PRO A 23 -9.08 14.97 -0.58
C PRO A 23 -8.91 13.98 -1.74
N VAL A 24 -8.16 12.90 -1.50
CA VAL A 24 -7.84 11.83 -2.46
C VAL A 24 -9.11 11.21 -3.08
N ALA A 25 -10.20 11.17 -2.31
CA ALA A 25 -11.49 10.64 -2.71
C ALA A 25 -12.62 11.64 -2.37
N PRO A 26 -12.77 12.72 -3.14
CA PRO A 26 -13.68 13.80 -2.79
C PRO A 26 -15.15 13.34 -2.82
N PHE A 27 -15.97 13.88 -1.91
CA PHE A 27 -17.31 13.35 -1.61
C PHE A 27 -18.28 13.37 -2.81
N PHE A 28 -18.02 14.19 -3.83
CA PHE A 28 -18.85 14.31 -5.03
C PHE A 28 -18.65 13.14 -6.01
N LEU A 29 -17.64 12.28 -5.81
CA LEU A 29 -17.44 11.10 -6.64
C LEU A 29 -18.35 9.93 -6.21
N PRO A 30 -18.78 9.07 -7.17
CA PRO A 30 -19.44 7.81 -6.86
C PRO A 30 -18.63 6.99 -5.85
N ARG A 31 -19.32 6.32 -4.92
CA ARG A 31 -18.67 5.53 -3.87
C ARG A 31 -17.65 4.52 -4.42
N ALA A 32 -17.98 3.83 -5.51
CA ALA A 32 -17.08 2.86 -6.12
C ALA A 32 -15.75 3.50 -6.54
N TRP A 33 -15.80 4.67 -7.18
CA TRP A 33 -14.60 5.39 -7.61
C TRP A 33 -13.78 5.89 -6.43
N ARG A 34 -14.43 6.29 -5.34
CA ARG A 34 -13.74 6.65 -4.10
C ARG A 34 -12.99 5.47 -3.50
N GLU A 35 -13.62 4.29 -3.43
CA GLU A 35 -12.96 3.07 -2.96
C GLU A 35 -11.76 2.70 -3.85
N ASP A 36 -11.88 2.89 -5.16
CA ASP A 36 -10.81 2.61 -6.11
C ASP A 36 -9.61 3.55 -5.96
N LEU A 37 -9.88 4.85 -5.85
CA LEU A 37 -8.86 5.86 -5.64
C LEU A 37 -8.14 5.64 -4.31
N MET A 38 -8.88 5.32 -3.24
CA MET A 38 -8.27 5.00 -1.96
C MET A 38 -7.39 3.75 -1.99
N ALA A 39 -7.76 2.74 -2.79
CA ALA A 39 -6.92 1.54 -2.96
C ALA A 39 -5.60 1.87 -3.68
N VAL A 40 -5.65 2.64 -4.78
CA VAL A 40 -4.44 3.05 -5.52
C VAL A 40 -3.58 3.98 -4.67
N TYR A 41 -4.19 4.95 -3.99
CA TYR A 41 -3.48 5.85 -3.09
C TYR A 41 -2.83 5.09 -1.93
N GLY A 42 -3.55 4.15 -1.29
CA GLY A 42 -2.98 3.34 -0.21
C GLY A 42 -1.74 2.56 -0.65
N PHE A 43 -1.73 2.05 -1.88
CA PHE A 43 -0.52 1.44 -2.45
C PHE A 43 0.61 2.45 -2.65
N ALA A 44 0.34 3.59 -3.31
CA ALA A 44 1.37 4.60 -3.56
C ALA A 44 1.96 5.12 -2.25
N ARG A 45 1.11 5.40 -1.25
CA ARG A 45 1.54 5.86 0.06
C ARG A 45 2.41 4.84 0.79
N LEU A 46 2.11 3.55 0.66
CA LEU A 46 2.93 2.48 1.21
C LEU A 46 4.32 2.45 0.56
N VAL A 47 4.42 2.62 -0.76
CA VAL A 47 5.71 2.73 -1.46
C VAL A 47 6.53 3.88 -0.89
N ASP A 48 5.92 5.05 -0.74
CA ASP A 48 6.59 6.24 -0.21
C ASP A 48 7.00 6.05 1.26
N ASP A 49 6.11 5.52 2.12
CA ASP A 49 6.42 5.27 3.53
C ASP A 49 7.60 4.30 3.70
N ILE A 50 7.71 3.28 2.84
CA ILE A 50 8.88 2.39 2.84
C ILE A 50 10.14 3.16 2.44
N GLY A 51 10.06 3.97 1.37
CA GLY A 51 11.21 4.73 0.86
C GLY A 51 11.73 5.80 1.82
N ASP A 52 10.83 6.46 2.54
CA ASP A 52 11.17 7.49 3.53
C ASP A 52 11.61 6.89 4.87
N GLY A 53 11.26 5.62 5.13
CA GLY A 53 11.42 4.98 6.44
C GLY A 53 10.38 5.43 7.47
N ASP A 54 9.21 5.87 6.99
CA ASP A 54 8.09 6.45 7.75
C ASP A 54 6.94 5.44 7.97
N LEU A 55 7.25 4.14 7.85
CA LEU A 55 6.35 3.05 8.22
C LEU A 55 5.93 3.16 9.69
N ALA A 56 4.74 2.62 9.98
CA ALA A 56 4.22 2.63 11.34
C ALA A 56 5.18 1.86 12.28
N PRO A 57 5.44 2.38 13.50
CA PRO A 57 6.28 1.69 14.47
C PRO A 57 5.77 0.27 14.77
N GLY A 58 6.70 -0.68 14.93
CA GLY A 58 6.38 -2.07 15.29
C GLY A 58 6.60 -3.09 14.18
N GLY A 59 7.01 -2.66 12.98
CA GLY A 59 7.45 -3.55 11.90
C GLY A 59 6.35 -4.43 11.32
N GLU A 60 5.08 -4.07 11.53
CA GLU A 60 3.94 -4.88 11.09
C GLU A 60 3.82 -4.93 9.57
N ASP A 61 4.04 -3.82 8.87
CA ASP A 61 4.00 -3.77 7.40
C ASP A 61 5.10 -4.66 6.81
N ALA A 62 6.33 -4.54 7.32
CA ALA A 62 7.46 -5.41 6.97
C ALA A 62 7.11 -6.90 7.21
N ARG A 63 6.55 -7.23 8.38
CA ARG A 63 6.13 -8.59 8.72
C ARG A 63 5.06 -9.14 7.77
N LEU A 64 4.08 -8.32 7.37
CA LEU A 64 3.03 -8.69 6.44
C LEU A 64 3.55 -8.90 5.02
N LEU A 65 4.60 -8.18 4.64
CA LEU A 65 5.35 -8.38 3.41
C LEU A 65 6.27 -9.60 3.46
N GLY A 66 6.48 -10.19 4.63
CA GLY A 66 7.33 -11.37 4.84
C GLY A 66 8.78 -11.04 5.13
N VAL A 67 9.08 -9.79 5.48
CA VAL A 67 10.41 -9.32 5.89
C VAL A 67 10.66 -9.72 7.35
N ALA A 68 11.87 -10.19 7.64
CA ALA A 68 12.24 -10.55 9.01
C ALA A 68 12.38 -9.28 9.88
N PRO A 69 12.10 -9.36 11.20
CA PRO A 69 12.19 -8.18 12.07
C PRO A 69 13.58 -7.52 12.11
N ALA A 70 14.64 -8.28 11.88
CA ALA A 70 16.01 -7.76 11.82
C ALA A 70 16.29 -6.89 10.57
N ASP A 71 15.49 -7.07 9.52
CA ASP A 71 15.65 -6.41 8.23
C ASP A 71 14.52 -5.40 7.97
N ALA A 72 13.65 -5.14 8.96
CA ALA A 72 12.46 -4.30 8.79
C ALA A 72 12.79 -2.83 8.46
N ASP A 73 13.98 -2.35 8.82
CA ASP A 73 14.47 -1.01 8.51
C ASP A 73 15.23 -0.95 7.16
N ASP A 74 15.44 -2.10 6.50
CA ASP A 74 16.03 -2.15 5.16
C ASP A 74 14.95 -1.81 4.11
N ARG A 75 15.02 -0.58 3.63
CA ARG A 75 14.05 0.01 2.69
C ARG A 75 14.03 -0.73 1.36
N LEU A 76 15.20 -1.07 0.81
CA LEU A 76 15.30 -1.74 -0.48
C LEU A 76 14.76 -3.17 -0.38
N LEU A 77 15.12 -3.89 0.68
CA LEU A 77 14.60 -5.23 0.94
C LEU A 77 13.07 -5.21 1.13
N THR A 78 12.54 -4.19 1.81
CA THR A 78 11.10 -4.05 2.01
C THR A 78 10.37 -3.69 0.70
N LEU A 79 10.96 -2.87 -0.17
CA LEU A 79 10.44 -2.60 -1.51
C LEU A 79 10.45 -3.86 -2.40
N ASP A 80 11.48 -4.70 -2.31
CA ASP A 80 11.53 -6.00 -3.00
C ASP A 80 10.39 -6.93 -2.52
N ALA A 81 10.13 -6.96 -1.22
CA ALA A 81 9.03 -7.73 -0.65
C ALA A 81 7.66 -7.19 -1.08
N LEU A 82 7.49 -5.86 -1.17
CA LEU A 82 6.29 -5.22 -1.70
C LEU A 82 6.07 -5.57 -3.17
N GLU A 83 7.11 -5.51 -4.01
CA GLU A 83 7.03 -5.91 -5.41
C GLU A 83 6.63 -7.39 -5.56
N ALA A 84 7.19 -8.28 -4.74
CA ALA A 84 6.80 -9.68 -4.73
C ALA A 84 5.33 -9.88 -4.32
N ASP A 85 4.83 -9.09 -3.36
CA ASP A 85 3.41 -9.12 -2.96
C ASP A 85 2.47 -8.62 -4.05
N LEU A 86 2.88 -7.57 -4.75
CA LEU A 86 2.19 -7.06 -5.95
C LEU A 86 2.18 -8.12 -7.06
N GLY A 87 3.29 -8.82 -7.27
CA GLY A 87 3.38 -9.95 -8.21
C GLY A 87 2.38 -11.06 -7.89
N ARG A 88 2.18 -11.39 -6.60
CA ARG A 88 1.15 -12.36 -6.17
C ARG A 88 -0.25 -11.91 -6.57
N LEU A 89 -0.57 -10.63 -6.38
CA LEU A 89 -1.87 -10.06 -6.77
C LEU A 89 -2.12 -10.21 -8.28
N PHE A 90 -1.18 -9.76 -9.11
CA PHE A 90 -1.32 -9.79 -10.57
C PHE A 90 -1.22 -11.20 -11.15
N GLY A 91 -0.57 -12.13 -10.46
CA GLY A 91 -0.60 -13.56 -10.76
C GLY A 91 -1.93 -14.27 -10.42
N GLY A 92 -2.94 -13.54 -9.93
CA GLY A 92 -4.24 -14.09 -9.54
C GLY A 92 -4.25 -14.73 -8.13
N GLY A 93 -3.15 -14.61 -7.40
CA GLY A 93 -3.01 -15.06 -6.02
C GLY A 93 -3.56 -14.04 -5.00
N ARG A 94 -3.34 -14.36 -3.72
CA ARG A 94 -3.69 -13.48 -2.61
C ARG A 94 -2.46 -12.74 -2.11
N ALA A 95 -2.51 -11.41 -2.17
CA ALA A 95 -1.53 -10.55 -1.51
C ALA A 95 -1.61 -10.69 0.02
N GLY A 96 -0.45 -10.66 0.66
CA GLY A 96 -0.26 -10.71 2.11
C GLY A 96 -0.52 -9.36 2.76
N HIS A 97 -0.13 -8.26 2.11
CA HIS A 97 -0.34 -6.92 2.64
C HIS A 97 -1.78 -6.43 2.35
N PRO A 98 -2.53 -5.91 3.35
CA PRO A 98 -3.90 -5.46 3.15
C PRO A 98 -4.06 -4.36 2.10
N LEU A 99 -3.12 -3.41 2.00
CA LEU A 99 -3.18 -2.34 1.01
C LEU A 99 -2.96 -2.86 -0.43
N VAL A 100 -2.13 -3.89 -0.60
CA VAL A 100 -1.96 -4.55 -1.91
C VAL A 100 -3.20 -5.38 -2.22
N ALA A 101 -3.75 -6.12 -1.24
CA ALA A 101 -4.98 -6.88 -1.41
C ALA A 101 -6.18 -5.99 -1.76
N ALA A 102 -6.23 -4.75 -1.25
CA ALA A 102 -7.28 -3.77 -1.52
C ALA A 102 -7.30 -3.31 -2.99
N LEU A 103 -6.20 -3.46 -3.74
CA LEU A 103 -6.17 -3.19 -5.18
C LEU A 103 -6.98 -4.21 -5.99
N ALA A 104 -7.21 -5.42 -5.47
CA ALA A 104 -7.75 -6.53 -6.25
C ALA A 104 -9.10 -6.24 -6.94
N PRO A 105 -10.10 -5.62 -6.27
CA PRO A 105 -11.35 -5.22 -6.93
C PRO A 105 -11.12 -4.20 -8.04
N THR A 106 -10.24 -3.22 -7.80
CA THR A 106 -9.90 -2.15 -8.74
C THR A 106 -9.21 -2.69 -9.98
N VAL A 107 -8.16 -3.49 -9.80
CA VAL A 107 -7.40 -4.14 -10.88
C VAL A 107 -8.33 -4.95 -11.77
N ARG A 108 -9.21 -5.79 -11.18
CA ARG A 108 -10.13 -6.63 -11.96
C ARG A 108 -11.19 -5.82 -12.71
N ARG A 109 -11.79 -4.83 -12.05
CA ARG A 109 -12.91 -4.06 -12.62
C ARG A 109 -12.44 -3.09 -13.71
N ALA A 110 -11.29 -2.45 -13.52
CA ALA A 110 -10.73 -1.48 -14.47
C ALA A 110 -9.74 -2.09 -15.47
N GLY A 111 -9.41 -3.38 -15.35
CA GLY A 111 -8.45 -4.04 -16.24
C GLY A 111 -7.04 -3.45 -16.14
N LEU A 112 -6.63 -3.05 -14.93
CA LEU A 112 -5.32 -2.45 -14.72
C LEU A 112 -4.23 -3.50 -14.92
N THR A 113 -3.11 -3.06 -15.46
CA THR A 113 -1.93 -3.87 -15.67
C THR A 113 -0.89 -3.55 -14.58
N PRO A 114 0.11 -4.42 -14.33
CA PRO A 114 1.07 -4.23 -13.24
C PRO A 114 2.06 -3.07 -13.46
N GLU A 115 2.30 -2.67 -14.72
CA GLU A 115 3.40 -1.79 -15.10
C GLU A 115 3.38 -0.43 -14.37
N PRO A 116 2.24 0.27 -14.21
CA PRO A 116 2.22 1.54 -13.48
C PRO A 116 2.60 1.37 -12.01
N PHE A 117 2.21 0.27 -11.37
CA PHE A 117 2.53 -0.01 -9.98
C PHE A 117 4.01 -0.37 -9.80
N LEU A 118 4.55 -1.17 -10.73
CA LEU A 118 5.99 -1.48 -10.77
C LEU A 118 6.83 -0.24 -11.04
N ALA A 119 6.34 0.69 -11.87
CA ALA A 119 7.01 1.95 -12.14
C ALA A 119 7.11 2.83 -10.89
N LEU A 120 6.08 2.84 -10.02
CA LEU A 120 6.15 3.55 -8.74
C LEU A 120 7.22 2.96 -7.82
N VAL A 121 7.28 1.64 -7.69
CA VAL A 121 8.29 0.97 -6.87
C VAL A 121 9.71 1.22 -7.44
N ALA A 122 9.86 1.15 -8.77
CA ALA A 122 11.12 1.41 -9.44
C ALA A 122 11.58 2.87 -9.27
N ALA A 123 10.68 3.84 -9.38
CA ALA A 123 10.98 5.25 -9.17
C ALA A 123 11.47 5.49 -7.74
N ASN A 124 10.77 4.96 -6.73
CA ASN A 124 11.19 5.10 -5.34
C ASN A 124 12.58 4.48 -5.07
N ARG A 125 12.90 3.33 -5.68
CA ARG A 125 14.25 2.74 -5.59
C ARG A 125 15.34 3.63 -6.19
N GLN A 126 15.05 4.35 -7.28
CA GLN A 126 16.02 5.25 -7.92
C GLN A 126 16.37 6.43 -7.03
N ASP A 127 15.40 6.96 -6.28
CA ASP A 127 15.62 8.08 -5.36
C ASP A 127 16.51 7.73 -4.14
N GLN A 128 16.74 6.44 -3.90
CA GLN A 128 17.60 5.93 -2.82
C GLN A 128 19.06 5.71 -3.24
N GLN A 129 19.42 5.93 -4.52
CA GLN A 129 20.78 5.76 -5.07
C GLN A 129 21.56 7.08 -5.09
#